data_AF-A0A358NGE8-F1
#
_entry.id   AF-A0A358NGE8-F1
#
_cell.length_a   1.000
_cell.length_b   1.000
_cell.length_c   1.000
_cell.angle_alpha   90.00
_cell.angle_beta   90.00
_cell.angle_gamma   90.00
#
_symmetry.space_group_name_H-M   'P 1'
#
loop_
_entity.id
_entity.type
_entity.pdbx_description
1 polymer ?
#
loop_
_entity_poly.entity_id
_entity_poly.type
_entity_poly.pdbx_seq_one_letter_code
_entity_poly.pdbx_strand_id
1 'polypeptide(L)' 'MFEDGGINARKCVSYLTQTKKEIPSEYIKNMKNQIYGCDVCQLVCPKNRCNSEKHSEIDYNSLMVDIREL' A
#
# COMPACT_ATOMS: atom_id res chain seq x y z
N MET A 1 1.92 -2.76 10.13
CA MET A 1 0.97 -3.71 10.77
C MET A 1 1.55 -4.07 12.11
N PHE A 2 0.76 -4.04 13.19
CA PHE A 2 1.22 -4.53 14.50
C PHE A 2 1.12 -6.06 14.57
N GLU A 3 1.91 -6.69 15.44
CA GLU A 3 2.03 -8.15 15.54
C GLU A 3 0.68 -8.85 15.86
N ASP A 4 -0.21 -8.18 16.61
CA ASP A 4 -1.52 -8.72 17.02
C ASP A 4 -2.68 -8.31 16.08
N GLY A 5 -2.35 -7.78 14.91
CA GLY A 5 -3.30 -7.07 14.06
C GLY A 5 -3.49 -5.61 14.49
N GLY A 6 -4.02 -4.81 13.56
CA GLY A 6 -4.14 -3.37 13.72
C GLY A 6 -3.20 -2.58 12.80
N ILE A 7 -3.62 -1.35 12.52
CA ILE A 7 -2.96 -0.44 11.59
C ILE A 7 -2.94 0.97 12.17
N ASN A 8 -1.82 1.67 12.03
CA ASN A 8 -1.83 3.12 12.21
C ASN A 8 -2.38 3.76 10.93
N ALA A 9 -3.67 4.11 10.94
CA ALA A 9 -4.34 4.66 9.76
C ALA A 9 -3.66 5.94 9.23
N ARG A 10 -3.04 6.74 10.09
CA ARG A 10 -2.35 7.99 9.68
C ARG A 10 -1.12 7.74 8.81
N LYS A 11 -0.59 6.52 8.81
CA LYS A 11 0.56 6.07 8.02
C LYS A 11 0.15 5.18 6.84
N CYS A 12 -1.13 4.81 6.75
CA CYS A 12 -1.62 3.94 5.68
C CYS A 12 -1.72 4.69 4.36
N VAL A 13 -1.11 4.18 3.28
CA VAL A 13 -1.19 4.79 1.94
C VAL A 13 -2.64 4.96 1.48
N SER A 14 -3.48 3.94 1.67
CA SER A 14 -4.90 4.04 1.29
C SER A 14 -5.59 5.21 2.00
N TYR A 15 -5.30 5.46 3.27
CA TYR A 15 -5.79 6.64 3.99
C TYR A 15 -5.16 7.95 3.46
N LEU A 16 -3.84 7.97 3.26
CA LEU A 16 -3.11 9.15 2.80
C LEU A 16 -3.60 9.62 1.42
N THR A 17 -3.87 8.71 0.49
CA THR A 17 -4.42 9.05 -0.83
C THR A 17 -5.81 9.70 -0.80
N GLN A 18 -6.55 9.53 0.30
CA GLN A 18 -7.92 10.03 0.48
C GLN A 18 -7.99 11.23 1.43
N THR A 19 -6.88 11.60 2.08
CA THR A 19 -6.87 12.72 3.01
C THR A 19 -7.02 14.05 2.27
N LYS A 20 -7.74 14.99 2.89
CA LYS A 20 -7.84 16.38 2.38
C LYS A 20 -6.67 17.26 2.85
N LYS A 21 -5.82 16.72 3.72
CA LYS A 21 -4.65 17.41 4.25
C LYS A 21 -3.47 17.18 3.32
N GLU A 22 -2.47 18.06 3.41
CA GLU A 22 -1.20 17.81 2.76
C GLU A 22 -0.56 16.54 3.31
N ILE A 23 -0.01 15.73 2.41
CA ILE A 23 0.71 14.50 2.75
C ILE A 23 2.15 14.90 3.08
N PRO A 24 2.68 14.55 4.27
CA PRO A 24 4.08 14.79 4.60
C PRO A 24 5.04 14.21 3.54
N SER A 25 6.10 14.95 3.21
CA SER A 25 7.05 14.60 2.15
C SER A 25 7.78 13.27 2.38
N GLU A 26 7.91 12.85 3.65
CA GLU A 26 8.40 11.54 4.07
C GLU A 26 7.57 10.39 3.49
N TYR A 27 6.25 10.53 3.42
CA TYR A 27 5.37 9.49 2.90
C TYR A 27 5.25 9.53 1.38
N ILE A 28 5.31 10.72 0.75
CA ILE A 28 5.15 10.88 -0.71
C ILE A 28 6.19 10.04 -1.49
N LYS A 29 7.45 10.02 -1.04
CA LYS A 29 8.51 9.23 -1.69
C LYS A 29 8.22 7.73 -1.69
N ASN A 30 7.56 7.25 -0.64
CA ASN A 30 7.26 5.85 -0.42
C ASN A 30 5.93 5.41 -1.07
N MET A 31 5.06 6.38 -1.42
CA MET A 31 3.78 6.12 -2.08
C MET A 31 3.91 5.82 -3.59
N LYS A 32 5.05 6.10 -4.23
CA LYS A 32 5.28 5.84 -5.68
C LYS A 32 4.10 6.38 -6.53
N ASN A 33 3.49 5.53 -7.37
CA ASN A 33 2.36 5.90 -8.24
C ASN A 33 0.98 5.57 -7.63
N GLN A 34 0.90 5.37 -6.31
CA GLN A 34 -0.37 5.11 -5.61
C GLN A 34 -1.16 6.42 -5.48
N ILE A 35 -2.02 6.71 -6.45
CA ILE A 35 -2.85 7.93 -6.48
C ILE A 35 -4.13 7.76 -5.64
N TYR A 36 -4.66 6.53 -5.56
CA TYR A 36 -5.87 6.21 -4.81
C TYR A 36 -5.85 4.77 -4.31
N GLY A 37 -6.10 4.57 -3.01
CA GLY A 37 -6.10 3.24 -2.39
C GLY A 37 -4.69 2.66 -2.23
N CYS A 38 -4.61 1.40 -1.79
CA CYS A 38 -3.37 0.63 -1.71
C CYS A 38 -3.67 -0.86 -1.48
N ASP A 39 -3.20 -1.72 -2.39
CA ASP A 39 -3.44 -3.17 -2.33
C ASP A 39 -2.22 -3.99 -1.88
N VAL A 40 -1.10 -3.34 -1.52
CA VAL A 40 0.18 -4.01 -1.22
C VAL A 40 0.01 -5.07 -0.12
N CYS A 41 -0.74 -4.79 0.94
CA CYS A 41 -0.98 -5.76 2.03
C CYS A 41 -1.78 -6.98 1.56
N GLN A 42 -2.66 -6.81 0.56
CA GLN A 42 -3.42 -7.91 -0.04
C GLN A 42 -2.58 -8.70 -1.04
N LEU A 43 -1.72 -8.03 -1.81
CA LEU A 43 -0.83 -8.66 -2.80
C LEU A 43 0.22 -9.56 -2.14
N VAL A 44 0.81 -9.13 -1.01
CA VAL A 44 1.77 -9.96 -0.28
C VAL A 44 1.11 -11.06 0.57
N CYS A 45 -0.21 -10.99 0.76
CA CYS A 45 -0.94 -11.93 1.59
C CYS A 45 -0.94 -13.34 0.95
N PRO A 46 -0.38 -14.37 1.61
CA PRO A 46 -0.32 -15.72 1.05
C PRO A 46 -1.68 -16.33 0.73
N LYS A 47 -2.75 -15.89 1.44
CA LYS A 47 -4.11 -16.38 1.24
C LYS A 47 -4.75 -15.89 -0.05
N ASN A 48 -4.24 -14.81 -0.65
CA ASN A 48 -4.82 -14.20 -1.86
C ASN A 48 -4.14 -14.65 -3.16
N ARG A 49 -3.15 -15.56 -3.11
CA ARG A 49 -2.37 -15.99 -4.28
C ARG A 49 -3.20 -16.58 -5.43
N CYS A 50 -4.33 -17.23 -5.13
CA CYS A 50 -5.21 -17.81 -6.16
C CYS A 50 -6.01 -16.75 -6.95
N ASN A 51 -6.13 -15.52 -6.44
CA ASN A 51 -6.84 -14.43 -7.11
C ASN A 51 -5.90 -13.56 -7.97
N SER A 52 -4.59 -13.63 -7.77
CA SER A 52 -3.59 -12.86 -8.50
C SER A 52 -3.18 -13.46 -9.85
N GLU A 53 -3.64 -14.68 -10.19
CA GLU A 53 -3.36 -15.31 -11.50
C GLU A 53 -4.06 -14.61 -12.68
N LYS A 54 -4.98 -13.67 -12.41
CA LYS A 54 -5.50 -12.72 -13.40
C LYS A 54 -4.48 -11.60 -13.61
N HIS A 55 -3.36 -11.92 -14.24
CA HIS A 55 -2.34 -10.93 -14.57
C HIS A 55 -2.90 -9.93 -15.60
N SER A 56 -3.20 -8.71 -15.16
CA SER A 56 -2.96 -7.56 -16.04
C SER A 56 -1.45 -7.51 -16.31
N GLU A 57 -1.03 -7.07 -17.50
CA GLU A 57 0.39 -6.99 -17.93
C GLU A 57 1.27 -6.04 -17.05
N ILE A 58 0.76 -5.57 -15.92
CA ILE A 58 1.37 -4.54 -15.09
C ILE A 58 2.19 -5.21 -13.98
N ASP A 59 3.50 -4.96 -13.98
CA ASP A 59 4.42 -5.40 -12.93
C ASP A 59 4.20 -4.58 -11.64
N TYR A 60 3.40 -5.13 -10.72
CA TYR A 60 3.13 -4.54 -9.41
C TYR A 60 4.36 -4.46 -8.50
N ASN A 61 5.49 -5.13 -8.82
CA ASN A 61 6.71 -5.00 -8.02
C ASN A 61 7.27 -3.57 -8.05
N SER A 62 7.04 -2.82 -9.14
CA SER A 62 7.40 -1.40 -9.25
C SER A 62 6.55 -0.49 -8.33
N LEU A 63 5.40 -0.99 -7.87
CA LEU A 63 4.45 -0.29 -6.99
C LEU A 63 4.59 -0.70 -5.51
N MET A 64 5.60 -1.52 -5.18
CA MET A 64 5.81 -1.95 -3.80
C MET A 64 6.16 -0.75 -2.91
N VAL A 65 5.24 -0.50 -2.00
CA VAL A 65 5.40 0.44 -0.89
C VAL A 65 6.13 -0.29 0.23
N ASP A 66 7.17 0.31 0.79
CA ASP A 66 7.78 -0.22 2.01
C ASP A 66 6.89 0.10 3.23
N ILE A 67 6.15 -0.91 3.68
CA ILE A 67 5.25 -0.81 4.83
C ILE A 67 6.03 -0.61 6.14
N ARG A 68 7.34 -0.88 6.18
CA ARG A 68 8.19 -0.66 7.38
C ARG A 68 8.66 0.78 7.49
N GLU A 69 8.71 1.50 6.37
CA GLU A 69 9.10 2.91 6.32
C GLU A 69 7.91 3.88 6.43
N LEU A 70 6.68 3.35 6.43
CA LEU A 70 5.45 4.11 6.68
C LEU A 70 5.05 4.06 8.15
#